data_AF-A8T6H4-F1
#
_entry.id   AF-A8T6H4-F1
#
_cell.length_a   1.000
_cell.length_b   1.000
_cell.length_c   1.000
_cell.angle_alpha   90.00
_cell.angle_beta   90.00
_cell.angle_gamma   90.00
#
_symmetry.space_group_name_H-M   'P 1'
#
loop_
_entity.id
_entity.type
_entity.pdbx_description
1 polymer ?
#
loop_
_entity_poly.entity_id
_entity_poly.type
_entity_poly.pdbx_seq_one_letter_code
_entity_poly.pdbx_strand_id
1 'polypeptide(L)'
;MPLTSGEFAVLKALVTNAREPMSRDKLMNMARGREYSAMERSIDVQISRLRRMLEDDPSKPRYIQTVWGLGYVFVPDGKQA
;
A
#
# COMPACT_ATOMS: atom_id res chain seq x y z
N MET A 1 16.14 3.29 -4.50
CA MET A 1 15.50 2.56 -5.62
C MET A 1 14.31 3.37 -6.09
N PRO A 2 14.10 3.57 -7.40
CA PRO A 2 12.88 4.22 -7.90
C PRO A 2 11.66 3.31 -7.68
N LEU A 3 10.49 3.92 -7.47
CA LEU A 3 9.22 3.19 -7.45
C LEU A 3 8.85 2.73 -8.87
N THR A 4 8.36 1.50 -9.00
CA THR A 4 7.66 1.08 -10.22
C THR A 4 6.29 1.76 -10.33
N SER A 5 5.70 1.81 -11.53
CA SER A 5 4.34 2.36 -11.72
C SER A 5 3.30 1.69 -10.81
N GLY A 6 3.34 0.37 -10.66
CA GLY A 6 2.43 -0.37 -9.79
C GLY A 6 2.58 -0.04 -8.30
N GLU A 7 3.82 0.02 -7.79
CA GLU A 7 4.09 0.43 -6.41
C GLU A 7 3.65 1.88 -6.17
N PHE A 8 3.89 2.78 -7.13
CA PHE A 8 3.39 4.16 -7.07
C PHE A 8 1.86 4.21 -7.07
N ALA A 9 1.18 3.42 -7.91
CA ALA A 9 -0.27 3.38 -7.99
C ALA A 9 -0.89 2.89 -6.66
N VAL A 10 -0.34 1.85 -6.04
CA VAL A 10 -0.77 1.39 -4.72
C VAL A 10 -0.52 2.43 -3.64
N LEU A 11 0.68 3.02 -3.61
CA LEU A 11 0.99 4.07 -2.64
C LEU A 11 0.05 5.26 -2.81
N LYS A 12 -0.24 5.67 -4.04
CA LYS A 12 -1.19 6.75 -4.35
C LYS A 12 -2.60 6.39 -3.87
N ALA A 13 -3.08 5.17 -4.12
CA ALA A 13 -4.40 4.73 -3.66
C ALA A 13 -4.50 4.78 -2.12
N LEU A 14 -3.46 4.36 -1.41
CA LEU A 14 -3.38 4.42 0.04
C LEU A 14 -3.35 5.87 0.57
N VAL A 15 -2.47 6.72 0.03
CA VAL A 15 -2.28 8.10 0.52
C VAL A 15 -3.50 8.97 0.22
N THR A 16 -4.18 8.75 -0.90
CA THR A 16 -5.42 9.49 -1.24
C THR A 16 -6.61 9.09 -0.38
N ASN A 17 -6.55 7.95 0.32
CA ASN A 17 -7.55 7.47 1.28
C ASN A 17 -6.91 7.31 2.67
N ALA A 18 -6.14 8.31 3.10
CA ALA A 18 -5.46 8.27 4.39
C ALA A 18 -6.45 8.01 5.54
N ARG A 19 -6.07 7.14 6.47
CA ARG A 19 -6.87 6.67 7.62
C ARG A 19 -8.14 5.89 7.27
N GLU A 20 -8.31 5.51 6.00
CA GLU A 20 -9.36 4.58 5.60
C GLU A 20 -8.75 3.18 5.40
N PRO A 21 -9.22 2.16 6.12
CA PRO A 21 -8.83 0.78 5.84
C PRO A 21 -9.30 0.31 4.46
N MET A 22 -8.35 -0.13 3.63
CA MET A 22 -8.59 -0.53 2.25
C MET A 22 -8.37 -2.04 2.10
N SER A 23 -9.35 -2.73 1.51
CA SER A 23 -9.20 -4.14 1.19
C SER A 23 -8.19 -4.36 0.05
N ARG A 24 -7.64 -5.57 -0.04
CA ARG A 24 -6.73 -5.95 -1.13
C ARG A 24 -7.38 -5.75 -2.50
N ASP A 25 -8.64 -6.15 -2.65
CA ASP A 25 -9.38 -5.99 -3.91
C ASP A 25 -9.64 -4.52 -4.24
N LYS A 26 -9.95 -3.69 -3.23
CA LYS A 26 -10.12 -2.23 -3.43
C LYS A 26 -8.81 -1.59 -3.86
N LEU A 27 -7.69 -1.95 -3.22
CA LEU A 27 -6.36 -1.49 -3.61
C LEU A 27 -5.99 -1.95 -5.02
N MET A 28 -6.25 -3.22 -5.36
CA MET A 28 -6.06 -3.72 -6.73
C MET A 28 -6.87 -2.91 -7.72
N ASN A 29 -8.17 -2.69 -7.48
CA ASN A 29 -9.05 -1.99 -8.41
C ASN A 29 -8.68 -0.51 -8.58
N MET A 30 -8.21 0.16 -7.52
CA MET A 30 -7.76 1.55 -7.60
C MET A 30 -6.38 1.69 -8.23
N ALA A 31 -5.48 0.73 -7.98
CA ALA A 31 -4.18 0.67 -8.65
C ALA A 31 -4.34 0.29 -10.13
N ARG A 32 -5.38 -0.49 -10.46
CA ARG A 32 -5.84 -0.88 -11.81
C ARG A 32 -6.33 0.22 -12.74
N GLY A 33 -5.93 1.47 -12.50
CA GLY A 33 -6.02 2.52 -13.52
C GLY A 33 -5.27 2.14 -14.81
N ARG A 34 -5.07 3.10 -15.72
CA ARG A 34 -4.56 2.88 -17.09
C ARG A 34 -3.23 2.12 -17.23
N GLU A 35 -2.52 1.86 -16.13
CA GLU A 35 -1.14 1.34 -16.12
C GLU A 35 -0.99 -0.07 -15.52
N TYR A 36 -2.03 -0.65 -14.90
CA TYR A 36 -1.88 -1.94 -14.20
C TYR A 36 -2.02 -3.12 -15.15
N SER A 37 -0.87 -3.69 -15.52
CA SER A 37 -0.79 -4.89 -16.35
C SER A 37 -1.14 -6.15 -15.54
N ALA A 38 -1.69 -7.18 -16.22
CA ALA A 38 -1.92 -8.51 -15.63
C ALA A 38 -0.63 -9.18 -15.09
N MET A 39 0.55 -8.65 -15.42
CA MET A 39 1.85 -9.09 -14.91
C MET A 39 2.25 -8.46 -13.56
N GLU A 40 1.47 -7.52 -13.03
CA GLU A 40 1.80 -6.88 -11.77
C GLU A 40 1.70 -7.84 -10.58
N ARG A 41 2.62 -7.67 -9.62
CA ARG A 41 2.71 -8.49 -8.41
C ARG A 41 1.48 -8.27 -7.52
N SER A 42 1.23 -9.19 -6.59
CA SER A 42 0.15 -9.03 -5.62
C SER A 42 0.32 -7.78 -4.75
N ILE A 43 -0.80 -7.26 -4.22
CA ILE A 43 -0.79 -6.15 -3.26
C ILE A 43 0.16 -6.42 -2.09
N ASP A 44 0.16 -7.63 -1.53
CA ASP A 44 1.02 -7.97 -0.39
C ASP A 44 2.52 -7.83 -0.73
N VAL A 45 2.92 -8.19 -1.96
CA VAL A 45 4.31 -8.01 -2.42
C VAL A 45 4.62 -6.53 -2.63
N GLN A 46 3.70 -5.76 -3.23
CA GLN A 46 3.88 -4.32 -3.41
C GLN A 46 3.97 -3.60 -2.06
N ILE A 47 3.10 -3.94 -1.10
CA ILE A 47 3.12 -3.42 0.28
C ILE A 47 4.43 -3.78 0.99
N SER A 48 4.90 -5.02 0.86
CA SER A 48 6.19 -5.45 1.44
C SER A 48 7.35 -4.58 0.94
N ARG A 49 7.35 -4.25 -0.35
CA ARG A 49 8.37 -3.38 -0.95
C ARG A 49 8.23 -1.93 -0.53
N LEU A 50 7.00 -1.40 -0.54
CA LEU A 50 6.73 -0.05 -0.05
C LEU A 50 7.17 0.11 1.41
N ARG A 51 6.89 -0.87 2.28
CA ARG A 51 7.36 -0.84 3.67
C ARG A 51 8.88 -0.82 3.77
N ARG A 52 9.59 -1.62 2.97
CA ARG A 52 11.08 -1.56 2.91
C ARG A 52 11.62 -0.21 2.45
N MET A 53 10.84 0.58 1.73
CA MET A 53 11.25 1.88 1.22
C MET A 53 10.87 3.04 2.14
N LEU A 54 9.77 2.91 2.88
CA LEU A 54 9.15 4.02 3.63
C LEU A 54 9.27 3.88 5.15
N GLU A 55 9.45 2.66 5.66
CA GLU A 55 9.49 2.38 7.10
C GLU A 55 10.93 2.21 7.55
N ASP A 56 11.27 2.73 8.73
CA ASP A 56 12.57 2.48 9.37
C ASP A 56 12.75 0.99 9.69
N ASP A 57 11.68 0.34 10.18
CA ASP A 57 11.59 -1.10 10.42
C ASP A 57 10.34 -1.67 9.72
N PRO A 58 10.49 -2.38 8.59
CA PRO A 58 9.36 -2.95 7.86
C PRO A 58 8.54 -3.99 8.63
N SER A 59 9.09 -4.57 9.71
CA SER A 59 8.38 -5.49 10.60
C SER A 59 7.48 -4.77 11.61
N LYS A 60 7.73 -3.48 11.85
CA LYS A 60 6.95 -2.59 12.72
C LYS A 60 6.48 -1.36 11.93
N PRO A 61 5.62 -1.54 10.91
CA PRO A 61 5.26 -0.47 10.00
C PRO A 61 4.50 0.64 10.72
N ARG A 62 5.02 1.87 10.60
CA ARG A 62 4.43 3.08 11.14
C ARG A 62 3.37 3.62 10.19
N TYR A 63 3.65 3.72 8.90
CA TYR A 63 2.81 4.42 7.94
C TYR A 63 1.79 3.49 7.25
N ILE A 64 2.25 2.36 6.71
CA ILE A 64 1.38 1.41 6.01
C ILE A 64 1.05 0.27 6.96
N GLN A 65 -0.03 0.40 7.73
CA GLN A 65 -0.40 -0.57 8.76
C GLN A 65 -1.30 -1.67 8.20
N THR A 66 -1.23 -2.86 8.82
CA THR A 66 -2.11 -3.99 8.48
C THR A 66 -3.38 -3.89 9.30
N VAL A 67 -4.53 -3.96 8.64
CA VAL A 67 -5.84 -4.16 9.28
C VAL A 67 -6.24 -5.62 9.06
N TRP A 68 -6.07 -6.43 10.10
CA TRP A 68 -6.30 -7.88 10.03
C TRP A 68 -7.73 -8.20 9.59
N GLY A 69 -7.86 -9.15 8.67
CA GLY A 69 -9.16 -9.52 8.07
C GLY A 69 -9.67 -8.56 6.99
N LEU A 70 -9.02 -7.42 6.76
CA LEU A 70 -9.45 -6.43 5.77
C LEU A 70 -8.38 -6.13 4.72
N GLY A 71 -7.23 -5.60 5.14
CA GLY A 71 -6.18 -5.16 4.22
C GLY A 71 -5.20 -4.20 4.86
N TYR A 72 -5.07 -3.00 4.29
CA TYR A 72 -4.05 -2.04 4.67
C TYR A 72 -4.62 -0.63 4.82
N VAL A 73 -4.00 0.16 5.69
CA VAL A 73 -4.35 1.57 5.92
C VAL A 73 -3.09 2.40 5.92
N PHE A 74 -3.18 3.61 5.36
CA PHE A 74 -2.11 4.59 5.46
C PHE A 74 -2.38 5.54 6.62
N VAL A 75 -1.42 5.67 7.55
CA VAL A 75 -1.48 6.57 8.69
C VAL A 75 -0.32 7.58 8.62
N PRO A 76 -0.58 8.84 8.20
CA PRO A 76 0.48 9.81 7.91
C PRO A 76 1.35 10.17 9.12
N ASP A 77 0.76 10.18 10.32
CA ASP A 77 1.44 10.50 11.58
C ASP A 77 1.94 9.26 12.32
N GLY A 78 1.65 8.06 11.82
CA GLY A 78 2.13 6.81 12.40
C GLY A 78 1.50 6.42 13.73
N LYS A 79 0.36 7.01 14.07
CA LYS A 79 -0.44 6.57 15.23
C LYS A 79 -1.16 5.26 14.89
N GLN A 80 -1.59 4.49 15.87
CA GLN A 80 -2.41 3.30 15.59
C GLN A 80 -3.71 3.74 14.89
N ALA A 81 -4.03 3.07 13.78
CA ALA A 81 -5.29 3.22 13.07
C ALA A 81 -6.47 2.63 13.85
#